data_AF-A0A660VJZ5-F1
#
_entry.id   AF-A0A660VJZ5-F1
#
_cell.length_a   1.000
_cell.length_b   1.000
_cell.length_c   1.000
_cell.angle_alpha   90.00
_cell.angle_beta   90.00
_cell.angle_gamma   90.00
#
_symmetry.space_group_name_H-M   'P 1'
#
loop_
_entity.id
_entity.type
_entity.pdbx_description
1 polymer ?
#
loop_
_entity_poly.entity_id
_entity_poly.type
_entity_poly.pdbx_seq_one_letter_code
_entity_poly.pdbx_strand_id
1 'polypeptide(L)'
;MPGPDPVLAVGAGISDASDPSLQRRGESAHRAAPHAGADVTRPGVRLWPARGESASVGTAPHLPTPAGRSLPQRGQAGRPGKTDGRQRHHRRTSRVRLMLHVRNGGRPRATARLGRSARSTWGRYPRIMRREALIASCLAASLSIGAAIAITPDSVRAESQRPDIITIMVDDLGFLPSNSVLKRLPNIRETFLDGGLELRRMYGQTPVCSPGRANFLTGQNSLHNGVTENNSPPVNPNKTVALALQRAGYHTTLIGKYLIDWDPSRNPKGWSDVSLFHDPGRLVSESVESLARAPKSQPVFAWLSATAPHRCNSSRYPDDDCRRPYVPERFRDAPECRGIAPFKPPTYRTWKPPRPFPRDMPYWPEGWDLVSICESMLQVDEMVGAITEAQEARGRPAYYLFFSDNGMAWGQKGFPGKRVPPSTRLPMYISGPRIAGGSSSGKLLSIIDIAPTIASLGKANMPWVDGRSFMKLIKGEPFAGRKRALEHSFKAKARWSAVRYKNWRYIRWADGKKQLYHLAKDRWEQRNLVKKKPALAGRLDRELKIMIERSRS
;
A
#
# COMPACT_ATOMS: atom_id res chain seq x y z
N MET A 1 9.10 -18.11 57.50
CA MET A 1 10.20 -19.08 57.28
C MET A 1 9.92 -20.27 58.19
N PRO A 2 10.00 -21.54 57.78
CA PRO A 2 10.03 -22.17 56.45
C PRO A 2 8.80 -23.10 56.22
N GLY A 3 8.67 -23.70 55.01
CA GLY A 3 7.79 -24.86 54.75
C GLY A 3 8.36 -26.16 55.34
N PRO A 4 7.64 -27.31 55.29
CA PRO A 4 7.71 -28.22 54.12
C PRO A 4 6.38 -29.04 53.90
N ASP A 5 5.97 -29.41 52.68
CA ASP A 5 6.19 -30.67 51.90
C ASP A 5 4.93 -31.56 51.74
N PRO A 6 4.90 -32.49 50.75
CA PRO A 6 3.71 -32.94 49.99
C PRO A 6 3.23 -34.37 50.33
N VAL A 7 2.28 -34.96 49.56
CA VAL A 7 2.20 -36.41 49.15
C VAL A 7 0.93 -36.75 48.30
N LEU A 8 1.21 -37.34 47.10
CA LEU A 8 0.62 -38.47 46.31
C LEU A 8 -0.90 -38.81 46.37
N ALA A 9 -1.68 -39.02 45.29
CA ALA A 9 -1.63 -39.89 44.07
C ALA A 9 -2.49 -41.18 44.19
N VAL A 10 -3.22 -41.53 43.11
CA VAL A 10 -3.46 -42.87 42.48
C VAL A 10 -4.84 -42.94 41.78
N GLY A 11 -4.87 -43.49 40.55
CA GLY A 11 -6.09 -43.98 39.89
C GLY A 11 -5.94 -44.18 38.38
N ALA A 12 -5.55 -45.39 37.96
CA ALA A 12 -5.24 -45.81 36.59
C ALA A 12 -6.47 -46.34 35.80
N GLY A 13 -6.35 -46.44 34.47
CA GLY A 13 -7.25 -47.18 33.59
C GLY A 13 -6.76 -47.18 32.13
N ILE A 14 -6.26 -48.34 31.67
CA ILE A 14 -5.62 -48.64 30.37
C ILE A 14 -6.55 -49.55 29.55
N SER A 15 -6.63 -49.34 28.22
CA SER A 15 -6.63 -50.35 27.13
C SER A 15 -6.84 -49.63 25.78
N ASP A 16 -5.86 -49.48 24.87
CA ASP A 16 -5.37 -50.42 23.82
C ASP A 16 -6.50 -51.06 22.96
N ALA A 17 -6.44 -51.25 21.64
CA ALA A 17 -5.56 -50.82 20.53
C ALA A 17 -6.18 -51.27 19.17
N SER A 18 -5.66 -50.70 18.06
CA SER A 18 -5.43 -51.28 16.72
C SER A 18 -6.57 -51.70 15.74
N ASP A 19 -6.72 -50.90 14.66
CA ASP A 19 -6.45 -51.16 13.20
C ASP A 19 -7.26 -52.26 12.39
N PRO A 20 -7.13 -52.39 11.04
CA PRO A 20 -8.10 -51.89 10.04
C PRO A 20 -8.62 -52.94 9.02
N SER A 21 -9.44 -52.49 8.05
CA SER A 21 -9.58 -52.94 6.64
C SER A 21 -10.95 -53.48 6.15
N LEU A 22 -11.17 -53.28 4.83
CA LEU A 22 -12.03 -54.00 3.86
C LEU A 22 -13.42 -53.42 3.44
N GLN A 23 -13.40 -52.84 2.24
CA GLN A 23 -14.20 -53.14 1.02
C GLN A 23 -15.74 -53.29 1.07
N ARG A 24 -16.42 -52.52 0.20
CA ARG A 24 -17.30 -52.94 -0.94
C ARG A 24 -17.88 -51.68 -1.62
N ARG A 25 -17.60 -51.43 -2.91
CA ARG A 25 -18.40 -51.74 -4.13
C ARG A 25 -19.88 -51.36 -4.08
N GLY A 26 -20.30 -50.52 -5.04
CA GLY A 26 -21.68 -50.22 -5.39
C GLY A 26 -21.74 -49.29 -6.60
N GLU A 27 -21.73 -49.86 -7.81
CA GLU A 27 -22.06 -49.21 -9.07
C GLU A 27 -23.56 -48.90 -9.14
N SER A 28 -23.95 -47.79 -9.79
CA SER A 28 -25.03 -47.81 -10.79
C SER A 28 -25.05 -46.50 -11.57
N ALA A 29 -25.06 -46.66 -12.90
CA ALA A 29 -25.26 -45.63 -13.90
C ALA A 29 -26.76 -45.36 -14.09
N HIS A 30 -27.12 -44.16 -14.58
CA HIS A 30 -27.89 -44.05 -15.83
C HIS A 30 -28.12 -42.60 -16.31
N ARG A 31 -27.80 -42.44 -17.61
CA ARG A 31 -28.54 -41.74 -18.69
C ARG A 31 -28.47 -40.21 -18.80
N ALA A 32 -27.77 -39.82 -19.86
CA ALA A 32 -27.98 -38.61 -20.65
C ALA A 32 -29.21 -38.73 -21.57
N ALA A 33 -29.84 -37.59 -21.90
CA ALA A 33 -30.30 -37.22 -23.25
C ALA A 33 -30.76 -35.74 -23.32
N PRO A 34 -30.75 -35.09 -24.50
CA PRO A 34 -30.70 -33.63 -24.67
C PRO A 34 -31.97 -33.03 -25.34
N HIS A 35 -32.10 -31.69 -25.43
CA HIS A 35 -32.33 -30.92 -26.67
C HIS A 35 -32.84 -29.47 -26.47
N ALA A 36 -32.35 -28.61 -27.39
CA ALA A 36 -33.01 -27.49 -28.09
C ALA A 36 -33.28 -26.14 -27.38
N GLY A 37 -32.43 -25.16 -27.69
CA GLY A 37 -32.71 -24.06 -28.64
C GLY A 37 -33.87 -23.09 -28.38
N ALA A 38 -33.56 -21.84 -28.07
CA ALA A 38 -34.33 -20.68 -28.52
C ALA A 38 -33.44 -19.43 -28.60
N ASP A 39 -33.39 -18.86 -29.80
CA ASP A 39 -32.66 -17.68 -30.23
C ASP A 39 -33.59 -16.46 -30.09
N VAL A 40 -33.15 -15.38 -29.42
CA VAL A 40 -33.79 -14.06 -29.47
C VAL A 40 -32.70 -12.99 -29.47
N THR A 41 -32.65 -12.24 -30.56
CA THR A 41 -31.73 -11.18 -30.90
C THR A 41 -31.97 -9.89 -30.09
N ARG A 42 -30.88 -9.18 -29.75
CA ARG A 42 -30.85 -7.76 -29.35
C ARG A 42 -29.70 -7.07 -30.11
N PRO A 43 -29.83 -5.82 -30.58
CA PRO A 43 -28.79 -5.17 -31.37
C PRO A 43 -27.86 -4.29 -30.52
N GLY A 44 -26.58 -4.30 -30.91
CA GLY A 44 -25.79 -3.06 -31.06
C GLY A 44 -24.70 -2.76 -30.03
N VAL A 45 -23.53 -3.40 -30.15
CA VAL A 45 -22.25 -2.84 -29.66
C VAL A 45 -21.22 -2.94 -30.81
N ARG A 46 -20.60 -1.81 -31.15
CA ARG A 46 -19.57 -1.69 -32.20
C ARG A 46 -18.22 -2.15 -31.68
N LEU A 47 -17.56 -3.05 -32.42
CA LEU A 47 -16.14 -3.37 -32.28
C LEU A 47 -15.42 -3.05 -33.59
N TRP A 48 -14.25 -2.43 -33.51
CA TRP A 48 -13.32 -2.20 -34.64
C TRP A 48 -12.31 -3.37 -34.72
N PRO A 49 -11.83 -3.79 -35.91
CA PRO A 49 -11.48 -5.18 -36.15
C PRO A 49 -9.99 -5.50 -35.98
N ALA A 50 -9.74 -6.77 -35.63
CA ALA A 50 -8.47 -7.45 -35.83
C ALA A 50 -8.40 -8.03 -37.25
N ARG A 51 -7.25 -7.87 -37.91
CA ARG A 51 -6.92 -8.60 -39.14
C ARG A 51 -6.43 -9.99 -38.78
N GLY A 52 -7.02 -11.00 -39.39
CA GLY A 52 -6.54 -12.37 -39.35
C GLY A 52 -5.51 -12.66 -40.43
N GLU A 53 -4.86 -13.80 -40.29
CA GLU A 53 -4.65 -14.73 -41.39
C GLU A 53 -4.50 -16.14 -40.81
N SER A 54 -5.14 -17.07 -41.50
CA SER A 54 -5.43 -18.45 -41.12
C SER A 54 -4.59 -19.42 -41.93
N ALA A 55 -4.15 -20.52 -41.33
CA ALA A 55 -3.96 -21.79 -42.04
C ALA A 55 -4.12 -22.99 -41.08
N SER A 56 -5.16 -23.79 -41.34
CA SER A 56 -5.42 -25.15 -40.85
C SER A 56 -4.34 -26.14 -41.36
N VAL A 57 -4.03 -27.29 -40.73
CA VAL A 57 -4.80 -28.55 -40.70
C VAL A 57 -4.02 -29.58 -39.85
N GLY A 58 -4.71 -30.49 -39.15
CA GLY A 58 -4.31 -31.91 -39.09
C GLY A 58 -3.87 -32.52 -37.75
N THR A 59 -4.59 -33.55 -37.30
CA THR A 59 -4.41 -34.31 -36.06
C THR A 59 -3.58 -35.61 -36.20
N ALA A 60 -2.64 -35.81 -35.26
CA ALA A 60 -2.13 -37.06 -34.59
C ALA A 60 -1.41 -38.17 -35.44
N PRO A 61 -0.64 -39.14 -34.85
CA PRO A 61 -0.31 -39.46 -33.43
C PRO A 61 1.19 -39.80 -33.12
N HIS A 62 1.45 -40.17 -31.85
CA HIS A 62 2.72 -40.55 -31.18
C HIS A 62 3.48 -41.78 -31.72
N LEU A 63 4.83 -41.80 -31.59
CA LEU A 63 5.71 -42.82 -30.93
C LEU A 63 7.24 -42.55 -31.22
N PRO A 64 8.23 -43.26 -30.60
CA PRO A 64 9.19 -42.73 -29.61
C PRO A 64 10.65 -42.63 -30.10
N THR A 65 11.59 -42.15 -29.28
CA THR A 65 13.05 -42.26 -29.54
C THR A 65 13.87 -42.16 -28.23
N PRO A 66 15.13 -42.62 -28.20
CA PRO A 66 15.54 -43.69 -27.29
C PRO A 66 16.61 -43.29 -26.26
N ALA A 67 16.92 -44.28 -25.42
CA ALA A 67 17.88 -44.26 -24.33
C ALA A 67 19.35 -44.03 -24.75
N GLY A 68 20.07 -43.34 -23.86
CA GLY A 68 21.36 -43.81 -23.37
C GLY A 68 22.64 -43.23 -24.00
N ARG A 69 23.37 -42.41 -23.23
CA ARG A 69 24.73 -42.78 -22.79
C ARG A 69 25.26 -41.84 -21.70
N SER A 70 25.94 -42.49 -20.77
CA SER A 70 26.48 -42.08 -19.48
C SER A 70 27.90 -41.51 -19.58
N LEU A 71 28.16 -40.44 -18.79
CA LEU A 71 29.31 -40.17 -17.87
C LEU A 71 30.78 -40.29 -18.40
N PRO A 72 31.76 -39.50 -17.87
CA PRO A 72 32.06 -39.47 -16.43
C PRO A 72 32.55 -38.16 -15.78
N GLN A 73 32.51 -38.21 -14.44
CA GLN A 73 33.11 -37.30 -13.46
C GLN A 73 34.64 -37.47 -13.33
N ARG A 74 35.33 -36.38 -12.97
CA ARG A 74 36.51 -36.22 -12.05
C ARG A 74 36.98 -34.76 -12.24
N GLY A 75 37.53 -34.01 -11.29
CA GLY A 75 38.04 -34.22 -9.94
C GLY A 75 38.60 -32.87 -9.44
N GLN A 76 38.97 -32.82 -8.16
CA GLN A 76 39.39 -31.63 -7.41
C GLN A 76 40.79 -31.07 -7.77
N ALA A 77 40.99 -29.82 -7.29
CA ALA A 77 42.22 -29.23 -6.73
C ALA A 77 43.22 -28.49 -7.64
N GLY A 78 43.68 -27.32 -7.16
CA GLY A 78 44.96 -26.71 -7.54
C GLY A 78 44.98 -25.18 -7.71
N ARG A 79 45.42 -24.44 -6.67
CA ARG A 79 46.18 -23.17 -6.81
C ARG A 79 47.67 -23.55 -7.04
N PRO A 80 48.51 -22.78 -7.76
CA PRO A 80 49.10 -21.48 -7.33
C PRO A 80 49.22 -20.50 -8.54
N GLY A 81 49.79 -19.30 -8.55
CA GLY A 81 50.67 -18.52 -7.68
C GLY A 81 50.92 -17.14 -8.36
N LYS A 82 51.48 -16.20 -7.60
CA LYS A 82 51.83 -14.82 -8.01
C LYS A 82 53.01 -14.80 -8.99
N THR A 83 53.06 -13.81 -9.87
CA THR A 83 54.32 -13.10 -10.22
C THR A 83 54.06 -11.65 -10.64
N ASP A 84 55.11 -10.88 -10.39
CA ASP A 84 55.28 -9.43 -10.38
C ASP A 84 55.61 -8.88 -11.78
N GLY A 85 55.50 -7.56 -11.98
CA GLY A 85 55.87 -6.95 -13.27
C GLY A 85 55.57 -5.45 -13.41
N ARG A 86 56.42 -4.62 -12.80
CA ARG A 86 56.54 -3.16 -13.03
C ARG A 86 57.14 -2.85 -14.41
N GLN A 87 56.77 -1.68 -14.97
CA GLN A 87 57.57 -0.62 -15.63
C GLN A 87 56.81 -0.03 -16.83
N ARG A 88 56.35 1.23 -16.80
CA ARG A 88 57.00 2.56 -16.94
C ARG A 88 56.98 3.11 -18.39
N HIS A 89 56.34 4.28 -18.49
CA HIS A 89 56.57 5.45 -19.36
C HIS A 89 56.72 5.31 -20.88
N HIS A 90 55.85 6.02 -21.62
CA HIS A 90 56.32 7.10 -22.49
C HIS A 90 55.28 8.24 -22.64
N ARG A 91 55.80 9.47 -22.56
CA ARG A 91 55.14 10.74 -22.86
C ARG A 91 54.86 10.86 -24.37
N ARG A 92 53.78 11.56 -24.75
CA ARG A 92 53.89 12.66 -25.73
C ARG A 92 52.73 13.65 -25.60
N THR A 93 53.14 14.91 -25.61
CA THR A 93 52.40 16.16 -25.47
C THR A 93 51.94 16.68 -26.83
N SER A 94 50.80 17.38 -26.88
CA SER A 94 50.56 18.48 -27.82
C SER A 94 49.65 19.54 -27.19
N ARG A 95 50.19 20.74 -27.01
CA ARG A 95 49.53 22.01 -26.66
C ARG A 95 48.94 22.63 -27.94
N VAL A 96 47.76 23.25 -27.87
CA VAL A 96 47.35 24.48 -28.61
C VAL A 96 46.22 25.12 -27.77
N ARG A 97 46.45 26.19 -27.01
CA ARG A 97 46.51 27.65 -27.30
C ARG A 97 45.16 28.34 -26.99
N LEU A 98 45.22 29.14 -25.92
CA LEU A 98 44.20 30.03 -25.38
C LEU A 98 44.14 31.33 -26.19
N MET A 99 42.95 31.85 -26.49
CA MET A 99 42.73 33.27 -26.80
C MET A 99 41.55 33.80 -25.99
N LEU A 100 41.83 34.90 -25.29
CA LEU A 100 40.91 35.80 -24.61
C LEU A 100 40.06 36.57 -25.62
N HIS A 101 38.81 36.89 -25.27
CA HIS A 101 38.21 38.20 -25.56
C HIS A 101 37.23 38.59 -24.44
N VAL A 102 37.45 39.80 -23.93
CA VAL A 102 36.70 40.51 -22.90
C VAL A 102 35.82 41.54 -23.59
N ARG A 103 34.54 41.65 -23.22
CA ARG A 103 33.83 42.93 -22.98
C ARG A 103 32.41 42.66 -22.47
N ASN A 104 32.14 43.04 -21.23
CA ASN A 104 30.79 43.28 -20.72
C ASN A 104 30.82 44.62 -19.97
N GLY A 105 30.02 45.57 -20.44
CA GLY A 105 29.94 46.95 -19.94
C GLY A 105 28.99 47.08 -18.76
N GLY A 106 29.29 48.03 -17.88
CA GLY A 106 28.69 48.22 -16.57
C GLY A 106 27.30 48.87 -16.53
N ARG A 107 26.66 48.70 -15.37
CA ARG A 107 25.46 49.39 -14.85
C ARG A 107 25.76 50.88 -14.52
N PRO A 108 24.75 51.72 -14.17
CA PRO A 108 24.37 51.88 -12.74
C PRO A 108 22.86 52.19 -12.50
N ARG A 109 22.24 51.61 -11.46
CA ARG A 109 21.85 52.13 -10.12
C ARG A 109 20.45 52.77 -10.01
N ALA A 110 19.80 52.39 -8.90
CA ALA A 110 18.45 52.68 -8.43
C ALA A 110 18.29 54.07 -7.78
N THR A 111 17.05 54.54 -7.68
CA THR A 111 16.56 55.31 -6.52
C THR A 111 15.08 55.01 -6.24
N ALA A 112 14.75 55.01 -4.96
CA ALA A 112 13.40 54.86 -4.40
C ALA A 112 12.85 56.24 -3.99
N ARG A 113 11.53 56.42 -3.95
CA ARG A 113 10.88 57.28 -2.93
C ARG A 113 9.37 57.07 -2.79
N LEU A 114 8.98 56.96 -1.53
CA LEU A 114 7.63 57.09 -0.97
C LEU A 114 7.17 58.55 -0.95
N GLY A 115 5.85 58.79 -1.02
CA GLY A 115 5.23 60.07 -0.71
C GLY A 115 3.74 59.90 -0.36
N ARG A 116 3.36 60.28 0.86
CA ARG A 116 2.01 60.25 1.43
C ARG A 116 1.29 61.60 1.25
N SER A 117 -0.05 61.55 1.26
CA SER A 117 -1.00 62.44 1.99
C SER A 117 -1.20 63.90 1.54
N ALA A 118 -2.44 64.30 1.19
CA ALA A 118 -3.39 65.04 2.06
C ALA A 118 -4.57 65.74 1.30
N ARG A 119 -5.80 65.52 1.80
CA ARG A 119 -6.91 66.49 2.15
C ARG A 119 -7.29 67.60 1.15
N SER A 120 -8.50 67.66 0.56
CA SER A 120 -9.88 67.98 1.06
C SER A 120 -10.27 69.47 1.06
N THR A 121 -11.41 69.85 0.45
CA THR A 121 -12.41 70.88 0.87
C THR A 121 -13.62 70.91 -0.10
N TRP A 122 -14.87 70.57 0.33
CA TRP A 122 -16.04 71.43 0.72
C TRP A 122 -16.56 72.38 -0.40
N GLY A 123 -17.84 72.48 -0.83
CA GLY A 123 -19.12 71.83 -0.51
C GLY A 123 -20.36 72.42 -1.26
N ARG A 124 -21.51 71.72 -1.10
CA ARG A 124 -22.97 72.11 -1.04
C ARG A 124 -23.80 72.62 -2.26
N TYR A 125 -24.68 71.73 -2.78
CA TYR A 125 -26.17 71.71 -3.04
C TYR A 125 -27.02 73.01 -3.22
N PRO A 126 -28.21 73.03 -3.93
CA PRO A 126 -29.32 72.03 -3.79
C PRO A 126 -30.38 71.80 -4.95
N ARG A 127 -31.25 70.77 -4.75
CA ARG A 127 -32.70 70.59 -5.18
C ARG A 127 -33.01 70.43 -6.71
N ILE A 128 -33.93 69.61 -7.25
CA ILE A 128 -35.14 68.85 -6.85
C ILE A 128 -35.46 67.79 -7.97
N MET A 129 -36.04 66.63 -7.56
CA MET A 129 -36.86 65.65 -8.33
C MET A 129 -36.35 65.05 -9.66
N ARG A 130 -36.02 63.76 -9.66
CA ARG A 130 -36.91 62.64 -10.06
C ARG A 130 -36.24 61.31 -9.69
N ARG A 131 -36.96 60.50 -8.92
CA ARG A 131 -36.62 59.12 -8.57
C ARG A 131 -36.78 58.25 -9.82
N GLU A 132 -35.89 57.25 -9.95
CA GLU A 132 -35.91 56.08 -10.85
C GLU A 132 -34.72 55.99 -11.80
N ALA A 133 -33.55 55.70 -11.23
CA ALA A 133 -32.53 54.81 -11.79
C ALA A 133 -31.38 54.73 -10.77
N LEU A 134 -30.83 53.54 -10.55
CA LEU A 134 -29.60 53.27 -9.76
C LEU A 134 -29.74 53.18 -8.23
N ILE A 135 -30.62 52.30 -7.75
CA ILE A 135 -30.32 51.43 -6.59
C ILE A 135 -30.64 49.99 -6.99
N ALA A 136 -29.78 49.42 -7.83
CA ALA A 136 -29.85 48.00 -8.21
C ALA A 136 -28.43 47.44 -8.40
N SER A 137 -27.53 47.67 -7.44
CA SER A 137 -26.19 47.05 -7.50
C SER A 137 -25.61 46.62 -6.15
N CYS A 138 -26.35 46.69 -5.03
CA CYS A 138 -25.84 46.17 -3.74
C CYS A 138 -26.85 45.36 -2.90
N LEU A 139 -28.00 44.96 -3.45
CA LEU A 139 -28.94 44.02 -2.81
C LEU A 139 -29.40 42.89 -3.76
N ALA A 140 -28.55 42.55 -4.74
CA ALA A 140 -28.69 41.36 -5.59
C ALA A 140 -27.42 40.48 -5.54
N ALA A 141 -26.65 40.56 -4.45
CA ALA A 141 -25.47 39.73 -4.19
C ALA A 141 -25.57 38.97 -2.86
N SER A 142 -26.77 38.82 -2.32
CA SER A 142 -27.07 38.11 -1.06
C SER A 142 -28.19 37.08 -1.17
N LEU A 143 -28.63 36.74 -2.40
CA LEU A 143 -29.55 35.61 -2.67
C LEU A 143 -29.06 34.77 -3.87
N SER A 144 -27.86 34.19 -3.77
CA SER A 144 -27.44 33.12 -4.72
C SER A 144 -26.46 32.10 -4.13
N ILE A 145 -26.30 32.02 -2.80
CA ILE A 145 -25.64 30.88 -2.15
C ILE A 145 -26.73 29.96 -1.58
N GLY A 146 -27.59 29.54 -2.49
CA GLY A 146 -28.46 28.40 -2.34
C GLY A 146 -28.22 27.51 -3.56
N ALA A 147 -26.96 27.13 -3.81
CA ALA A 147 -26.72 25.92 -4.57
C ALA A 147 -27.29 24.79 -3.70
N ALA A 148 -28.58 24.55 -3.85
CA ALA A 148 -29.16 23.26 -3.54
C ALA A 148 -28.25 22.29 -4.29
N ILE A 149 -27.39 21.59 -3.55
CA ILE A 149 -26.79 20.36 -4.03
C ILE A 149 -28.02 19.60 -4.50
N ALA A 150 -28.19 19.46 -5.81
CA ALA A 150 -29.25 18.64 -6.35
C ALA A 150 -28.93 17.25 -5.83
N ILE A 151 -29.59 16.88 -4.74
CA ILE A 151 -29.51 15.56 -4.16
C ILE A 151 -30.20 14.69 -5.21
N THR A 152 -29.40 14.14 -6.13
CA THR A 152 -29.93 13.25 -7.16
C THR A 152 -30.59 12.06 -6.48
N PRO A 153 -31.64 11.46 -7.04
CA PRO A 153 -32.24 10.24 -6.52
C PRO A 153 -31.20 9.14 -6.23
N ASP A 154 -30.13 9.09 -7.02
CA ASP A 154 -28.98 8.20 -6.80
C ASP A 154 -28.20 8.50 -5.52
N SER A 155 -28.02 9.77 -5.16
CA SER A 155 -27.35 10.16 -3.92
C SER A 155 -28.18 9.83 -2.66
N VAL A 156 -29.51 9.89 -2.75
CA VAL A 156 -30.44 9.43 -1.67
C VAL A 156 -30.46 7.91 -1.59
N ARG A 157 -30.55 7.21 -2.72
CA ARG A 157 -30.56 5.74 -2.78
C ARG A 157 -29.25 5.16 -2.26
N ALA A 158 -28.11 5.77 -2.60
CA ALA A 158 -26.79 5.44 -2.08
C ALA A 158 -26.66 5.63 -0.55
N GLU A 159 -27.48 6.49 0.06
CA GLU A 159 -27.52 6.69 1.50
C GLU A 159 -28.40 5.66 2.23
N SER A 160 -29.43 5.15 1.56
CA SER A 160 -30.31 4.08 2.09
C SER A 160 -29.65 2.70 2.09
N GLN A 161 -28.76 2.43 1.12
CA GLN A 161 -28.09 1.14 0.98
C GLN A 161 -26.71 1.14 1.65
N ARG A 162 -26.43 0.12 2.45
CA ARG A 162 -25.06 -0.10 2.96
C ARG A 162 -24.11 -0.34 1.79
N PRO A 163 -22.98 0.39 1.71
CA PRO A 163 -22.09 0.34 0.56
C PRO A 163 -21.27 -0.95 0.55
N ASP A 164 -20.88 -1.36 -0.65
CA ASP A 164 -19.81 -2.33 -0.82
C ASP A 164 -18.48 -1.67 -0.44
N ILE A 165 -17.56 -2.43 0.16
CA ILE A 165 -16.27 -1.94 0.65
C ILE A 165 -15.19 -2.81 0.06
N ILE A 166 -14.41 -2.25 -0.86
CA ILE A 166 -13.39 -2.98 -1.61
C ILE A 166 -12.03 -2.44 -1.20
N THR A 167 -11.23 -3.30 -0.58
CA THR A 167 -9.87 -2.98 -0.16
C THR A 167 -8.87 -3.64 -1.09
N ILE A 168 -7.99 -2.82 -1.65
CA ILE A 168 -6.91 -3.20 -2.56
C ILE A 168 -5.61 -2.98 -1.82
N MET A 169 -5.01 -4.08 -1.37
CA MET A 169 -3.76 -4.06 -0.61
C MET A 169 -2.62 -4.60 -1.46
N VAL A 170 -1.56 -3.82 -1.60
CA VAL A 170 -0.33 -4.22 -2.29
C VAL A 170 0.81 -4.46 -1.32
N ASP A 171 1.72 -5.36 -1.67
CA ASP A 171 2.81 -5.80 -0.79
C ASP A 171 4.12 -5.08 -1.12
N ASP A 172 4.77 -4.49 -0.13
CA ASP A 172 6.07 -3.81 -0.29
C ASP A 172 6.10 -2.58 -1.22
N LEU A 173 4.96 -1.97 -1.57
CA LEU A 173 5.00 -0.71 -2.32
C LEU A 173 5.51 0.46 -1.45
N GLY A 174 4.96 0.65 -0.25
CA GLY A 174 5.30 1.83 0.55
C GLY A 174 5.19 3.19 -0.18
N PHE A 175 5.54 4.28 0.51
CA PHE A 175 5.38 5.62 -0.07
C PHE A 175 6.50 5.96 -1.06
N LEU A 176 6.14 6.23 -2.32
CA LEU A 176 7.01 6.83 -3.34
C LEU A 176 6.65 8.31 -3.55
N PRO A 177 7.64 9.24 -3.56
CA PRO A 177 7.37 10.65 -3.80
C PRO A 177 6.69 10.92 -5.14
N SER A 178 5.80 11.91 -5.15
CA SER A 178 5.13 12.43 -6.36
C SER A 178 4.28 11.41 -7.12
N ASN A 179 3.98 10.25 -6.51
CA ASN A 179 3.26 9.14 -7.14
C ASN A 179 3.91 8.70 -8.45
N SER A 180 5.25 8.65 -8.49
CA SER A 180 6.04 8.40 -9.71
C SER A 180 5.66 7.11 -10.43
N VAL A 181 5.25 6.08 -9.69
CA VAL A 181 4.72 4.82 -10.23
C VAL A 181 3.20 4.93 -10.48
N LEU A 182 2.42 5.30 -9.47
CA LEU A 182 0.95 5.25 -9.57
C LEU A 182 0.35 6.14 -10.67
N LYS A 183 1.05 7.21 -11.09
CA LYS A 183 0.62 8.06 -12.22
C LYS A 183 0.72 7.39 -13.59
N ARG A 184 1.45 6.28 -13.69
CA ARG A 184 1.64 5.48 -14.91
C ARG A 184 0.61 4.36 -15.05
N LEU A 185 -0.18 4.13 -14.00
CA LEU A 185 -1.16 3.07 -13.90
C LEU A 185 -2.55 3.71 -14.13
N PRO A 186 -3.14 3.61 -15.33
CA PRO A 186 -4.30 4.42 -15.72
C PRO A 186 -5.51 4.19 -14.81
N ASN A 187 -5.88 2.94 -14.51
CA ASN A 187 -7.07 2.65 -13.70
C ASN A 187 -6.89 3.09 -12.24
N ILE A 188 -5.70 2.87 -11.66
CA ILE A 188 -5.34 3.33 -10.32
C ILE A 188 -5.29 4.85 -10.27
N ARG A 189 -4.70 5.49 -11.28
CA ARG A 189 -4.64 6.94 -11.37
C ARG A 189 -6.06 7.52 -11.39
N GLU A 190 -6.89 7.05 -12.29
CA GLU A 190 -8.27 7.53 -12.44
C GLU A 190 -9.07 7.30 -11.15
N THR A 191 -9.09 6.05 -10.64
CA THR A 191 -9.89 5.69 -9.46
C THR A 191 -9.43 6.40 -8.20
N PHE A 192 -8.11 6.54 -7.98
CA PHE A 192 -7.58 6.95 -6.68
C PHE A 192 -6.86 8.30 -6.66
N LEU A 193 -6.07 8.62 -7.69
CA LEU A 193 -5.35 9.90 -7.71
C LEU A 193 -6.26 11.04 -8.15
N ASP A 194 -7.03 10.80 -9.21
CA ASP A 194 -7.88 11.81 -9.84
C ASP A 194 -9.30 11.76 -9.25
N GLY A 195 -9.83 10.56 -8.95
CA GLY A 195 -11.16 10.34 -8.36
C GLY A 195 -11.21 10.21 -6.83
N GLY A 196 -10.06 10.18 -6.15
CA GLY A 196 -9.99 9.84 -4.71
C GLY A 196 -9.46 10.94 -3.79
N LEU A 197 -9.44 10.60 -2.50
CA LEU A 197 -8.79 11.34 -1.41
C LEU A 197 -7.44 10.70 -1.07
N GLU A 198 -6.34 11.44 -1.26
CA GLU A 198 -5.00 11.02 -0.84
C GLU A 198 -4.77 11.29 0.67
N LEU A 199 -4.50 10.23 1.44
CA LEU A 199 -4.13 10.33 2.86
C LEU A 199 -2.61 10.43 3.02
N ARG A 200 -2.06 11.64 2.82
CA ARG A 200 -0.61 11.92 2.72
C ARG A 200 0.22 11.48 3.92
N ARG A 201 -0.40 11.29 5.09
CA ARG A 201 0.27 11.00 6.37
C ARG A 201 -0.28 9.74 7.04
N MET A 202 -0.42 8.68 6.23
CA MET A 202 -0.68 7.31 6.68
C MET A 202 0.63 6.57 6.99
N TYR A 203 0.68 5.90 8.14
CA TYR A 203 1.86 5.15 8.59
C TYR A 203 1.50 3.76 9.13
N GLY A 204 2.22 2.74 8.66
CA GLY A 204 2.22 1.39 9.24
C GLY A 204 2.89 1.39 10.61
N GLN A 205 2.43 0.52 11.51
CA GLN A 205 3.02 0.40 12.84
C GLN A 205 4.27 -0.49 12.84
N THR A 206 4.15 -1.67 12.24
CA THR A 206 5.25 -2.63 12.10
C THR A 206 5.54 -2.84 10.62
N PRO A 207 6.69 -2.38 10.08
CA PRO A 207 6.94 -2.44 8.64
C PRO A 207 7.41 -3.82 8.18
N VAL A 208 6.51 -4.79 8.27
CA VAL A 208 6.64 -6.22 7.94
C VAL A 208 5.27 -6.75 7.50
N CYS A 209 5.21 -7.68 6.53
CA CYS A 209 3.96 -8.15 5.90
C CYS A 209 2.90 -8.65 6.90
N SER A 210 3.14 -9.77 7.61
CA SER A 210 2.11 -10.33 8.52
C SER A 210 1.72 -9.33 9.62
N PRO A 211 2.66 -8.62 10.29
CA PRO A 211 2.29 -7.58 11.24
C PRO A 211 1.44 -6.44 10.66
N GLY A 212 1.78 -5.92 9.49
CA GLY A 212 1.01 -4.86 8.82
C GLY A 212 -0.41 -5.30 8.47
N ARG A 213 -0.55 -6.51 7.93
CA ARG A 213 -1.83 -7.16 7.61
C ARG A 213 -2.65 -7.44 8.87
N ALA A 214 -2.01 -7.90 9.94
CA ALA A 214 -2.63 -8.09 11.25
C ALA A 214 -3.12 -6.76 11.85
N ASN A 215 -2.34 -5.69 11.74
CA ASN A 215 -2.75 -4.35 12.18
C ASN A 215 -4.00 -3.87 11.42
N PHE A 216 -4.04 -4.08 10.10
CA PHE A 216 -5.22 -3.80 9.29
C PHE A 216 -6.42 -4.65 9.71
N LEU A 217 -6.27 -5.97 9.83
CA LEU A 217 -7.37 -6.89 10.14
C LEU A 217 -8.01 -6.61 11.49
N THR A 218 -7.19 -6.34 12.50
CA THR A 218 -7.64 -6.25 13.89
C THR A 218 -7.96 -4.83 14.33
N GLY A 219 -7.41 -3.82 13.65
CA GLY A 219 -7.39 -2.45 14.16
C GLY A 219 -6.55 -2.30 15.45
N GLN A 220 -5.71 -3.30 15.76
CA GLN A 220 -4.88 -3.36 16.95
C GLN A 220 -3.41 -3.22 16.61
N ASN A 221 -2.66 -2.72 17.57
CA ASN A 221 -1.22 -2.64 17.50
C ASN A 221 -0.57 -4.02 17.64
N SER A 222 0.67 -4.18 17.14
CA SER A 222 1.36 -5.48 17.16
C SER A 222 1.72 -5.99 18.56
N LEU A 223 1.78 -5.11 19.57
CA LEU A 223 1.95 -5.55 20.97
C LEU A 223 0.65 -6.11 21.56
N HIS A 224 -0.51 -5.66 21.07
CA HIS A 224 -1.83 -6.09 21.52
C HIS A 224 -2.30 -7.35 20.76
N ASN A 225 -2.15 -7.38 19.43
CA ASN A 225 -2.56 -8.55 18.64
C ASN A 225 -1.54 -9.70 18.61
N GLY A 226 -0.33 -9.47 19.13
CA GLY A 226 0.75 -10.47 19.22
C GLY A 226 1.52 -10.74 17.92
N VAL A 227 1.11 -10.19 16.78
CA VAL A 227 1.77 -10.40 15.48
C VAL A 227 2.88 -9.37 15.28
N THR A 228 4.10 -9.77 15.61
CA THR A 228 5.28 -8.91 15.66
C THR A 228 6.29 -9.21 14.54
N GLU A 229 6.23 -10.43 13.99
CA GLU A 229 7.06 -10.94 12.90
C GLU A 229 6.21 -11.78 11.94
N ASN A 230 6.77 -12.18 10.79
CA ASN A 230 6.04 -12.98 9.79
C ASN A 230 5.63 -14.36 10.30
N ASN A 231 6.46 -14.94 11.18
CA ASN A 231 6.29 -16.25 11.79
C ASN A 231 5.64 -16.20 13.18
N SER A 232 5.08 -15.05 13.56
CA SER A 232 4.25 -14.98 14.77
C SER A 232 2.98 -15.83 14.60
N PRO A 233 2.40 -16.36 15.68
CA PRO A 233 1.08 -16.97 15.63
C PRO A 233 0.06 -16.00 14.99
N PRO A 234 -0.97 -16.53 14.28
CA PRO A 234 -1.95 -15.69 13.63
C PRO A 234 -2.76 -14.87 14.64
N VAL A 235 -3.38 -13.79 14.15
CA VAL A 235 -4.28 -12.94 14.94
C VAL A 235 -5.43 -13.75 15.55
N ASN A 236 -5.98 -13.27 16.66
CA ASN A 236 -7.22 -13.84 17.20
C ASN A 236 -8.35 -13.74 16.15
N PRO A 237 -8.86 -14.85 15.63
CA PRO A 237 -9.85 -14.85 14.54
C PRO A 237 -11.20 -14.26 14.95
N ASN A 238 -11.47 -14.10 16.25
CA ASN A 238 -12.68 -13.47 16.77
C ASN A 238 -12.60 -11.93 16.83
N LYS A 239 -11.43 -11.35 16.56
CA LYS A 239 -11.15 -9.92 16.68
C LYS A 239 -10.72 -9.31 15.33
N THR A 240 -11.41 -9.67 14.25
CA THR A 240 -11.12 -9.16 12.90
C THR A 240 -12.28 -8.33 12.34
N VAL A 241 -11.94 -7.34 11.50
CA VAL A 241 -12.92 -6.53 10.77
C VAL A 241 -13.76 -7.38 9.82
N ALA A 242 -13.17 -8.44 9.25
CA ALA A 242 -13.87 -9.41 8.40
C ALA A 242 -15.01 -10.08 9.15
N LEU A 243 -14.74 -10.66 10.33
CA LEU A 243 -15.79 -11.28 11.16
C LEU A 243 -16.82 -10.25 11.64
N ALA A 244 -16.39 -9.03 11.99
CA ALA A 244 -17.30 -7.97 12.41
C ALA A 244 -18.30 -7.59 11.30
N LEU A 245 -17.83 -7.45 10.05
CA LEU A 245 -18.66 -7.16 8.90
C LEU A 245 -19.53 -8.35 8.49
N GLN A 246 -18.98 -9.56 8.53
CA GLN A 246 -19.76 -10.78 8.28
C GLN A 246 -20.94 -10.88 9.25
N ARG A 247 -20.72 -10.62 10.54
CA ARG A 247 -21.80 -10.55 11.55
C ARG A 247 -22.78 -9.40 11.32
N ALA A 248 -22.35 -8.32 10.68
CA ALA A 248 -23.23 -7.25 10.23
C ALA A 248 -24.00 -7.63 8.95
N GLY A 249 -23.81 -8.82 8.37
CA GLY A 249 -24.53 -9.29 7.18
C GLY A 249 -23.87 -8.88 5.86
N TYR A 250 -22.56 -8.61 5.89
CA TYR A 250 -21.77 -8.49 4.66
C TYR A 250 -21.39 -9.87 4.12
N HIS A 251 -21.43 -10.02 2.81
CA HIS A 251 -20.69 -11.09 2.14
C HIS A 251 -19.21 -10.70 2.12
N THR A 252 -18.33 -11.58 2.60
CA THR A 252 -16.92 -11.24 2.85
C THR A 252 -16.01 -12.05 1.94
N THR A 253 -15.17 -11.41 1.15
CA THR A 253 -14.29 -12.09 0.18
C THR A 253 -12.81 -11.78 0.43
N LEU A 254 -11.97 -12.80 0.40
CA LEU A 254 -10.52 -12.68 0.55
C LEU A 254 -9.81 -13.32 -0.64
N ILE A 255 -9.13 -12.50 -1.43
CA ILE A 255 -8.45 -12.91 -2.66
C ILE A 255 -6.96 -12.57 -2.57
N GLY A 256 -6.09 -13.55 -2.85
CA GLY A 256 -4.64 -13.39 -2.88
C GLY A 256 -3.97 -13.69 -1.54
N LYS A 257 -3.21 -12.74 -1.00
CA LYS A 257 -2.36 -12.96 0.19
C LYS A 257 -3.08 -12.72 1.51
N TYR A 258 -2.94 -13.66 2.45
CA TYR A 258 -3.32 -13.48 3.86
C TYR A 258 -2.07 -13.26 4.73
N LEU A 259 -1.83 -14.08 5.75
CA LEU A 259 -0.58 -14.10 6.52
C LEU A 259 0.41 -15.10 5.91
N ILE A 260 1.72 -14.83 6.02
CA ILE A 260 2.77 -15.59 5.29
C ILE A 260 2.74 -17.10 5.56
N ASP A 261 2.58 -17.51 6.82
CA ASP A 261 2.61 -18.93 7.22
C ASP A 261 1.19 -19.52 7.39
N TRP A 262 0.20 -18.95 6.70
CA TRP A 262 -1.16 -19.47 6.76
C TRP A 262 -1.35 -20.65 5.81
N ASP A 263 -1.96 -21.72 6.32
CA ASP A 263 -2.33 -22.89 5.51
C ASP A 263 -3.43 -22.51 4.50
N PRO A 264 -3.14 -22.51 3.19
CA PRO A 264 -4.08 -22.07 2.17
C PRO A 264 -5.30 -23.00 2.03
N SER A 265 -5.25 -24.22 2.58
CA SER A 265 -6.40 -25.14 2.60
C SER A 265 -7.46 -24.77 3.64
N ARG A 266 -7.15 -23.83 4.54
CA ARG A 266 -8.02 -23.42 5.65
C ARG A 266 -8.56 -22.02 5.42
N ASN A 267 -9.88 -21.90 5.35
CA ASN A 267 -10.52 -20.58 5.29
C ASN A 267 -10.40 -19.87 6.65
N PRO A 268 -9.82 -18.66 6.72
CA PRO A 268 -9.80 -17.90 7.96
C PRO A 268 -11.23 -17.54 8.36
N LYS A 269 -11.49 -17.48 9.67
CA LYS A 269 -12.81 -17.10 10.18
C LYS A 269 -13.19 -15.69 9.73
N GLY A 270 -14.46 -15.50 9.39
CA GLY A 270 -15.00 -14.20 9.00
C GLY A 270 -14.98 -13.93 7.50
N TRP A 271 -14.68 -14.93 6.68
CA TRP A 271 -14.72 -14.86 5.22
C TRP A 271 -15.75 -15.85 4.67
N SER A 272 -16.54 -15.40 3.70
CA SER A 272 -17.56 -16.19 2.99
C SER A 272 -16.99 -16.84 1.73
N ASP A 273 -16.11 -16.14 1.02
CA ASP A 273 -15.41 -16.63 -0.17
C ASP A 273 -13.90 -16.36 -0.01
N VAL A 274 -13.07 -17.36 -0.29
CA VAL A 274 -11.63 -17.32 -0.04
C VAL A 274 -10.89 -17.99 -1.19
N SER A 275 -9.95 -17.26 -1.77
CA SER A 275 -9.02 -17.79 -2.78
C SER A 275 -7.61 -17.30 -2.45
N LEU A 276 -6.83 -18.16 -1.78
CA LEU A 276 -5.48 -17.82 -1.32
C LEU A 276 -4.43 -18.29 -2.32
N PHE A 277 -3.63 -17.34 -2.79
CA PHE A 277 -2.54 -17.63 -3.73
C PHE A 277 -1.49 -16.54 -3.70
N HIS A 278 -0.33 -16.90 -4.24
CA HIS A 278 0.77 -15.97 -4.49
C HIS A 278 0.95 -15.67 -5.98
N ASP A 279 0.26 -16.43 -6.84
CA ASP A 279 0.36 -16.33 -8.29
C ASP A 279 -0.33 -15.05 -8.81
N PRO A 280 0.40 -14.14 -9.47
CA PRO A 280 -0.18 -12.95 -10.03
C PRO A 280 -1.21 -13.20 -11.14
N GLY A 281 -1.13 -14.30 -11.88
CA GLY A 281 -1.99 -14.59 -13.03
C GLY A 281 -3.47 -14.78 -12.67
N ARG A 282 -3.75 -15.18 -11.42
CA ARG A 282 -5.11 -15.41 -10.92
C ARG A 282 -5.78 -14.17 -10.32
N LEU A 283 -5.02 -13.09 -10.09
CA LEU A 283 -5.49 -11.95 -9.30
C LEU A 283 -6.74 -11.28 -9.91
N VAL A 284 -6.74 -11.04 -11.22
CA VAL A 284 -7.82 -10.32 -11.90
C VAL A 284 -9.10 -11.16 -11.93
N SER A 285 -9.02 -12.39 -12.46
CA SER A 285 -10.19 -13.27 -12.61
C SER A 285 -10.83 -13.60 -11.26
N GLU A 286 -10.05 -14.03 -10.27
CA GLU A 286 -10.57 -14.40 -8.95
C GLU A 286 -11.23 -13.20 -8.23
N SER A 287 -10.71 -11.99 -8.44
CA SER A 287 -11.30 -10.78 -7.87
C SER A 287 -12.67 -10.48 -8.47
N VAL A 288 -12.78 -10.49 -9.80
CA VAL A 288 -14.04 -10.25 -10.52
C VAL A 288 -15.06 -11.34 -10.20
N GLU A 289 -14.66 -12.61 -10.28
CA GLU A 289 -15.54 -13.73 -10.00
C GLU A 289 -16.06 -13.72 -8.55
N SER A 290 -15.23 -13.32 -7.57
CA SER A 290 -15.69 -13.20 -6.18
C SER A 290 -16.82 -12.16 -6.03
N LEU A 291 -16.77 -11.05 -6.76
CA LEU A 291 -17.84 -10.05 -6.77
C LEU A 291 -19.09 -10.55 -7.50
N ALA A 292 -18.92 -11.37 -8.54
CA ALA A 292 -20.02 -11.99 -9.27
C ALA A 292 -20.74 -13.06 -8.45
N ARG A 293 -20.00 -13.88 -7.68
CA ARG A 293 -20.55 -14.90 -6.76
C ARG A 293 -21.27 -14.30 -5.57
N ALA A 294 -20.87 -13.11 -5.12
CA ALA A 294 -21.48 -12.47 -3.96
C ALA A 294 -22.97 -12.14 -4.21
N PRO A 295 -23.89 -12.47 -3.28
CA PRO A 295 -25.31 -12.19 -3.44
C PRO A 295 -25.59 -10.71 -3.70
N LYS A 296 -26.43 -10.37 -4.71
CA LYS A 296 -26.79 -8.98 -5.02
C LYS A 296 -27.54 -8.26 -3.89
N SER A 297 -28.26 -9.03 -3.06
CA SER A 297 -29.00 -8.54 -1.90
C SER A 297 -28.11 -8.15 -0.71
N GLN A 298 -26.87 -8.64 -0.66
CA GLN A 298 -25.92 -8.38 0.42
C GLN A 298 -24.86 -7.36 0.01
N PRO A 299 -24.43 -6.48 0.92
CA PRO A 299 -23.25 -5.67 0.69
C PRO A 299 -21.98 -6.55 0.76
N VAL A 300 -20.95 -6.17 0.03
CA VAL A 300 -19.68 -6.91 -0.04
C VAL A 300 -18.58 -6.20 0.76
N PHE A 301 -17.78 -6.96 1.48
CA PHE A 301 -16.46 -6.54 1.94
C PHE A 301 -15.42 -7.41 1.27
N ALA A 302 -14.69 -6.83 0.33
CA ALA A 302 -13.63 -7.52 -0.40
C ALA A 302 -12.26 -7.07 0.10
N TRP A 303 -11.40 -8.05 0.42
CA TRP A 303 -9.98 -7.83 0.60
C TRP A 303 -9.20 -8.51 -0.51
N LEU A 304 -8.81 -7.68 -1.47
CA LEU A 304 -8.03 -8.04 -2.64
C LEU A 304 -6.57 -7.72 -2.31
N SER A 305 -5.77 -8.74 -2.01
CA SER A 305 -4.40 -8.58 -1.56
C SER A 305 -3.40 -9.12 -2.57
N ALA A 306 -2.80 -8.21 -3.34
CA ALA A 306 -1.83 -8.53 -4.38
C ALA A 306 -0.45 -8.85 -3.79
N THR A 307 0.28 -9.73 -4.47
CA THR A 307 1.72 -9.97 -4.22
C THR A 307 2.58 -8.81 -4.73
N ALA A 308 2.20 -8.16 -5.83
CA ALA A 308 2.98 -7.05 -6.38
C ALA A 308 2.98 -5.83 -5.44
N PRO A 309 4.05 -5.01 -5.43
CA PRO A 309 5.33 -5.21 -6.11
C PRO A 309 6.38 -5.97 -5.25
N HIS A 310 5.98 -6.91 -4.40
CA HIS A 310 6.93 -7.67 -3.60
C HIS A 310 7.93 -8.39 -4.51
N ARG A 311 9.19 -8.44 -4.06
CA ARG A 311 10.26 -9.18 -4.74
C ARG A 311 9.85 -10.62 -5.05
N CYS A 312 10.33 -11.18 -6.15
CA CYS A 312 10.00 -12.56 -6.48
C CYS A 312 10.53 -13.55 -5.41
N ASN A 313 9.98 -14.75 -5.39
CA ASN A 313 10.46 -15.83 -4.54
C ASN A 313 11.38 -16.72 -5.37
N SER A 314 12.67 -16.79 -5.04
CA SER A 314 13.66 -17.56 -5.80
C SER A 314 13.40 -19.06 -5.79
N SER A 315 12.66 -19.59 -4.81
CA SER A 315 12.22 -21.00 -4.83
C SER A 315 11.12 -21.25 -5.84
N ARG A 316 10.34 -20.22 -6.19
CA ARG A 316 9.24 -20.30 -7.17
C ARG A 316 9.68 -19.88 -8.57
N TYR A 317 10.60 -18.92 -8.64
CA TYR A 317 11.14 -18.34 -9.86
C TYR A 317 12.68 -18.41 -9.79
N PRO A 318 13.27 -19.60 -10.02
CA PRO A 318 14.71 -19.80 -9.84
C PRO A 318 15.56 -19.04 -10.87
N ASP A 319 14.99 -18.74 -12.04
CA ASP A 319 15.67 -18.05 -13.14
C ASP A 319 15.54 -16.52 -13.08
N ASP A 320 14.67 -16.00 -12.21
CA ASP A 320 14.42 -14.57 -12.08
C ASP A 320 15.39 -13.92 -11.06
N ASP A 321 15.77 -12.66 -11.33
CA ASP A 321 16.46 -11.84 -10.34
C ASP A 321 15.51 -11.39 -9.21
N CYS A 322 15.35 -12.23 -8.19
CA CYS A 322 14.50 -11.96 -7.02
C CYS A 322 15.00 -10.89 -6.04
N ARG A 323 15.91 -10.04 -6.49
CA ARG A 323 16.09 -8.70 -5.90
C ARG A 323 15.01 -7.74 -6.41
N ARG A 324 14.41 -8.01 -7.56
CA ARG A 324 13.35 -7.22 -8.20
C ARG A 324 11.97 -7.81 -7.91
N PRO A 325 10.88 -7.02 -8.05
CA PRO A 325 9.53 -7.57 -8.12
C PRO A 325 9.43 -8.64 -9.20
N TYR A 326 8.53 -9.60 -9.01
CA TYR A 326 8.10 -10.45 -10.12
C TYR A 326 7.30 -9.58 -11.12
N VAL A 327 7.65 -9.66 -12.40
CA VAL A 327 6.93 -8.99 -13.49
C VAL A 327 6.36 -10.07 -14.41
N PRO A 328 5.02 -10.21 -14.51
CA PRO A 328 4.41 -11.11 -15.48
C PRO A 328 4.91 -10.80 -16.90
N GLU A 329 5.18 -11.82 -17.69
CA GLU A 329 5.85 -11.67 -18.98
C GLU A 329 5.19 -10.65 -19.91
N ARG A 330 3.85 -10.64 -19.96
CA ARG A 330 3.05 -9.70 -20.76
C ARG A 330 3.19 -8.22 -20.38
N PHE A 331 3.76 -7.91 -19.21
CA PHE A 331 3.97 -6.55 -18.72
C PHE A 331 5.42 -6.08 -18.78
N ARG A 332 6.35 -6.94 -19.22
CA ARG A 332 7.74 -6.53 -19.42
C ARG A 332 7.82 -5.50 -20.55
N ASP A 333 8.62 -4.46 -20.35
CA ASP A 333 8.85 -3.36 -21.30
C ASP A 333 7.60 -2.54 -21.66
N ALA A 334 6.59 -2.57 -20.78
CA ALA A 334 5.32 -1.86 -20.96
C ALA A 334 5.55 -0.36 -21.26
N PRO A 335 5.02 0.17 -22.38
CA PRO A 335 5.28 1.53 -22.83
C PRO A 335 5.01 2.62 -21.79
N GLU A 336 3.95 2.48 -21.01
CA GLU A 336 3.53 3.40 -19.95
C GLU A 336 4.52 3.48 -18.79
N CYS A 337 5.31 2.42 -18.56
CA CYS A 337 6.31 2.34 -17.51
C CYS A 337 7.70 2.82 -17.97
N ARG A 338 7.89 3.09 -19.27
CA ARG A 338 9.19 3.55 -19.81
C ARG A 338 9.56 4.93 -19.28
N GLY A 339 10.87 5.14 -19.10
CA GLY A 339 11.44 6.45 -18.75
C GLY A 339 11.17 6.92 -17.33
N ILE A 340 10.67 6.05 -16.42
CA ILE A 340 10.62 6.38 -15.00
C ILE A 340 12.06 6.40 -14.45
N ALA A 341 12.51 7.57 -14.01
CA ALA A 341 13.85 7.71 -13.44
C ALA A 341 14.02 6.84 -12.17
N PRO A 342 15.18 6.19 -11.98
CA PRO A 342 15.48 5.47 -10.75
C PRO A 342 15.34 6.37 -9.52
N PHE A 343 14.80 5.82 -8.44
CA PHE A 343 14.58 6.60 -7.23
C PHE A 343 15.78 6.59 -6.28
N LYS A 344 16.26 7.79 -5.93
CA LYS A 344 17.41 8.00 -5.06
C LYS A 344 17.16 9.16 -4.07
N PRO A 345 16.80 8.89 -2.81
CA PRO A 345 16.66 9.95 -1.80
C PRO A 345 18.01 10.62 -1.50
N PRO A 346 18.05 11.88 -1.02
CA PRO A 346 19.32 12.58 -0.72
C PRO A 346 20.26 11.83 0.23
N THR A 347 19.70 11.00 1.11
CA THR A 347 20.43 10.16 2.06
C THR A 347 20.97 8.84 1.49
N TYR A 348 20.76 8.56 0.20
CA TYR A 348 20.98 7.23 -0.39
C TYR A 348 22.43 6.73 -0.28
N ARG A 349 23.40 7.59 -0.61
CA ARG A 349 24.84 7.27 -0.51
C ARG A 349 25.55 7.97 0.66
N THR A 350 24.94 9.01 1.20
CA THR A 350 25.57 9.91 2.20
C THR A 350 25.44 9.43 3.63
N TRP A 351 24.58 8.44 3.89
CA TRP A 351 24.43 7.84 5.22
C TRP A 351 24.65 6.34 5.14
N LYS A 352 25.45 5.81 6.07
CA LYS A 352 25.79 4.38 6.15
C LYS A 352 25.00 3.73 7.28
N PRO A 353 24.17 2.72 7.00
CA PRO A 353 23.41 2.06 8.05
C PRO A 353 24.33 1.30 9.01
N PRO A 354 23.93 1.17 10.28
CA PRO A 354 24.66 0.36 11.23
C PRO A 354 24.66 -1.11 10.78
N ARG A 355 25.65 -1.90 11.21
CA ARG A 355 25.60 -3.36 11.04
C ARG A 355 24.32 -3.91 11.70
N PRO A 356 23.71 -5.00 11.17
CA PRO A 356 24.19 -5.84 10.06
C PRO A 356 23.73 -5.39 8.67
N PHE A 357 23.14 -4.20 8.52
CA PHE A 357 22.68 -3.74 7.21
C PHE A 357 23.87 -3.53 6.25
N PRO A 358 23.70 -3.86 4.95
CA PRO A 358 24.72 -3.55 3.94
C PRO A 358 25.08 -2.06 3.96
N ARG A 359 26.38 -1.73 3.99
CA ARG A 359 26.85 -0.33 4.01
C ARG A 359 26.69 0.38 2.66
N ASP A 360 26.62 -0.41 1.60
CA ASP A 360 26.40 0.06 0.24
C ASP A 360 25.12 -0.59 -0.30
N MET A 361 24.61 -0.05 -1.41
CA MET A 361 23.45 -0.58 -2.14
C MET A 361 23.95 -1.33 -3.37
N PRO A 362 24.68 -2.46 -3.23
CA PRO A 362 25.42 -3.09 -4.33
C PRO A 362 24.51 -3.52 -5.48
N TYR A 363 23.24 -3.81 -5.19
CA TYR A 363 22.27 -4.26 -6.17
C TYR A 363 21.59 -3.13 -6.94
N TRP A 364 21.61 -1.91 -6.39
CA TRP A 364 20.96 -0.73 -6.97
C TRP A 364 21.89 0.48 -6.87
N PRO A 365 23.07 0.45 -7.50
CA PRO A 365 24.05 1.52 -7.36
C PRO A 365 23.45 2.87 -7.76
N GLU A 366 22.68 2.92 -8.86
CA GLU A 366 22.11 4.13 -9.45
C GLU A 366 20.72 4.52 -8.91
N GLY A 367 20.21 3.81 -7.91
CA GLY A 367 18.88 4.04 -7.34
C GLY A 367 17.95 2.87 -7.62
N TRP A 368 16.77 2.91 -7.00
CA TRP A 368 15.78 1.85 -7.15
C TRP A 368 15.14 1.87 -8.52
N ASP A 369 15.07 0.70 -9.13
CA ASP A 369 14.38 0.49 -10.41
C ASP A 369 12.87 0.64 -10.22
N LEU A 370 12.35 1.80 -10.60
CA LEU A 370 10.91 2.06 -10.56
C LEU A 370 10.17 1.55 -11.80
N VAL A 371 10.88 1.17 -12.86
CA VAL A 371 10.27 0.62 -14.08
C VAL A 371 9.72 -0.77 -13.75
N SER A 372 10.54 -1.67 -13.19
CA SER A 372 10.05 -3.00 -12.79
C SER A 372 8.96 -2.94 -11.71
N ILE A 373 8.99 -1.94 -10.82
CA ILE A 373 7.91 -1.71 -9.85
C ILE A 373 6.61 -1.33 -10.57
N CYS A 374 6.68 -0.44 -11.56
CA CYS A 374 5.54 -0.07 -12.40
C CYS A 374 4.99 -1.26 -13.18
N GLU A 375 5.85 -2.02 -13.87
CA GLU A 375 5.45 -3.17 -14.68
C GLU A 375 4.78 -4.26 -13.83
N SER A 376 5.34 -4.57 -12.65
CA SER A 376 4.73 -5.52 -11.72
C SER A 376 3.36 -5.07 -11.21
N MET A 377 3.09 -3.76 -11.22
CA MET A 377 1.85 -3.18 -10.73
C MET A 377 0.75 -3.11 -11.80
N LEU A 378 1.06 -3.34 -13.08
CA LEU A 378 0.07 -3.30 -14.16
C LEU A 378 -1.02 -4.36 -14.00
N GLN A 379 -0.71 -5.53 -13.44
CA GLN A 379 -1.74 -6.51 -13.08
C GLN A 379 -2.72 -5.99 -12.02
N VAL A 380 -2.25 -5.14 -11.11
CA VAL A 380 -3.07 -4.55 -10.04
C VAL A 380 -3.92 -3.44 -10.64
N ASP A 381 -3.35 -2.70 -11.60
CA ASP A 381 -4.07 -1.69 -12.37
C ASP A 381 -5.22 -2.30 -13.18
N GLU A 382 -4.95 -3.37 -13.94
CA GLU A 382 -6.01 -4.10 -14.65
C GLU A 382 -7.07 -4.67 -13.71
N MET A 383 -6.66 -5.21 -12.55
CA MET A 383 -7.61 -5.66 -11.54
C MET A 383 -8.50 -4.51 -11.07
N VAL A 384 -7.95 -3.31 -10.86
CA VAL A 384 -8.72 -2.13 -10.45
C VAL A 384 -9.77 -1.78 -11.50
N GLY A 385 -9.41 -1.72 -12.78
CA GLY A 385 -10.38 -1.46 -13.86
C GLY A 385 -11.48 -2.53 -13.93
N ALA A 386 -11.09 -3.81 -13.86
CA ALA A 386 -12.03 -4.92 -13.96
C ALA A 386 -13.01 -4.99 -12.77
N ILE A 387 -12.54 -4.73 -11.53
CA ILE A 387 -13.43 -4.73 -10.36
C ILE A 387 -14.32 -3.49 -10.32
N THR A 388 -13.89 -2.34 -10.84
CA THR A 388 -14.75 -1.15 -10.92
C THR A 388 -15.92 -1.40 -11.88
N GLU A 389 -15.64 -2.00 -13.05
CA GLU A 389 -16.69 -2.40 -14.01
C GLU A 389 -17.63 -3.47 -13.42
N ALA A 390 -17.07 -4.51 -12.79
CA ALA A 390 -17.86 -5.55 -12.14
C ALA A 390 -18.75 -4.99 -11.01
N GLN A 391 -18.26 -3.99 -10.27
CA GLN A 391 -19.00 -3.34 -9.21
C GLN A 391 -20.12 -2.44 -9.74
N GLU A 392 -19.93 -1.78 -10.88
CA GLU A 392 -21.00 -1.04 -11.56
C GLU A 392 -22.15 -1.98 -11.93
N ALA A 393 -21.86 -3.17 -12.44
CA ALA A 393 -22.86 -4.19 -12.74
C ALA A 393 -23.63 -4.71 -11.50
N ARG A 394 -23.08 -4.55 -10.29
CA ARG A 394 -23.80 -4.83 -9.03
C ARG A 394 -24.84 -3.76 -8.70
N GLY A 395 -24.69 -2.54 -9.22
CA GLY A 395 -25.64 -1.43 -9.01
C GLY A 395 -25.74 -0.96 -7.55
N ARG A 396 -24.64 -1.07 -6.80
CA ARG A 396 -24.54 -0.66 -5.38
C ARG A 396 -23.46 0.40 -5.19
N PRO A 397 -23.66 1.38 -4.28
CA PRO A 397 -22.60 2.31 -3.93
C PRO A 397 -21.40 1.54 -3.35
N ALA A 398 -20.17 1.94 -3.71
CA ALA A 398 -18.95 1.28 -3.26
C ALA A 398 -17.90 2.29 -2.79
N TYR A 399 -17.15 1.92 -1.76
CA TYR A 399 -15.90 2.58 -1.38
C TYR A 399 -14.72 1.69 -1.74
N TYR A 400 -13.74 2.27 -2.44
CA TYR A 400 -12.49 1.62 -2.77
C TYR A 400 -11.37 2.19 -1.92
N LEU A 401 -10.55 1.34 -1.32
CA LEU A 401 -9.39 1.74 -0.52
C LEU A 401 -8.13 1.09 -1.10
N PHE A 402 -7.17 1.90 -1.56
CA PHE A 402 -5.88 1.41 -2.06
C PHE A 402 -4.76 1.75 -1.08
N PHE A 403 -4.00 0.76 -0.63
CA PHE A 403 -2.88 0.96 0.30
C PHE A 403 -1.89 -0.19 0.29
N SER A 404 -0.77 -0.01 0.98
CA SER A 404 0.25 -1.05 1.14
C SER A 404 0.25 -1.63 2.55
N ASP A 405 0.54 -2.93 2.70
CA ASP A 405 0.61 -3.61 4.00
C ASP A 405 1.73 -3.07 4.90
N ASN A 406 2.87 -2.72 4.29
CA ASN A 406 3.99 -2.08 4.94
C ASN A 406 4.67 -1.04 4.02
N GLY A 407 5.55 -0.23 4.61
CA GLY A 407 6.34 0.71 3.83
C GLY A 407 7.66 0.09 3.35
N MET A 408 8.39 0.88 2.55
CA MET A 408 9.74 0.57 2.09
C MET A 408 10.65 1.76 2.33
N ALA A 409 11.91 1.51 2.71
CA ALA A 409 12.86 2.58 2.94
C ALA A 409 13.34 3.22 1.64
N TRP A 410 13.27 2.48 0.52
CA TRP A 410 13.68 2.98 -0.79
C TRP A 410 15.09 3.59 -0.79
N GLY A 411 16.00 3.01 0.01
CA GLY A 411 17.37 3.50 0.18
C GLY A 411 17.51 4.77 1.03
N GLN A 412 16.44 5.27 1.64
CA GLN A 412 16.55 6.35 2.62
C GLN A 412 17.46 5.91 3.75
N LYS A 413 18.45 6.76 4.09
CA LYS A 413 19.51 6.44 5.03
C LYS A 413 20.22 5.13 4.67
N GLY A 414 20.51 4.90 3.39
CA GLY A 414 21.19 3.69 2.91
C GLY A 414 20.50 2.37 3.25
N PHE A 415 19.23 2.38 3.70
CA PHE A 415 18.53 1.15 4.05
C PHE A 415 17.86 0.51 2.82
N PRO A 416 18.16 -0.74 2.49
CA PRO A 416 17.70 -1.39 1.25
C PRO A 416 16.27 -1.95 1.30
N GLY A 417 15.49 -1.74 2.36
CA GLY A 417 14.18 -2.39 2.42
C GLY A 417 13.37 -1.99 3.63
N LYS A 418 12.59 -2.95 4.15
CA LYS A 418 11.68 -2.75 5.28
C LYS A 418 12.33 -3.05 6.64
N ARG A 419 11.54 -3.09 7.72
CA ARG A 419 11.98 -3.30 9.13
C ARG A 419 12.75 -2.14 9.76
N VAL A 420 12.83 -1.01 9.08
CA VAL A 420 13.62 0.16 9.49
C VAL A 420 12.74 1.40 9.60
N PRO A 421 13.14 2.44 10.36
CA PRO A 421 12.27 3.60 10.56
C PRO A 421 11.78 4.25 9.24
N PRO A 422 12.58 4.44 8.19
CA PRO A 422 12.08 5.02 6.94
C PRO A 422 10.95 4.23 6.27
N SER A 423 10.86 2.92 6.50
CA SER A 423 9.91 2.00 5.86
C SER A 423 8.51 1.98 6.45
N THR A 424 8.05 3.06 7.07
CA THR A 424 6.74 3.10 7.78
C THR A 424 5.66 3.88 7.06
N ARG A 425 6.01 4.75 6.10
CA ARG A 425 5.02 5.57 5.38
C ARG A 425 4.36 4.75 4.27
N LEU A 426 3.03 4.81 4.22
CA LEU A 426 2.21 4.05 3.28
C LEU A 426 1.59 4.98 2.22
N PRO A 427 1.41 4.52 0.97
CA PRO A 427 0.43 5.10 0.08
C PRO A 427 -0.96 4.72 0.61
N MET A 428 -1.90 5.66 0.57
CA MET A 428 -3.26 5.41 1.04
C MET A 428 -4.22 6.35 0.31
N TYR A 429 -5.19 5.75 -0.37
CA TYR A 429 -6.21 6.46 -1.13
C TYR A 429 -7.57 5.85 -0.84
N ILE A 430 -8.60 6.70 -0.91
CA ILE A 430 -9.99 6.26 -0.78
C ILE A 430 -10.80 6.97 -1.86
N SER A 431 -11.60 6.24 -2.60
CA SER A 431 -12.58 6.77 -3.55
C SER A 431 -13.96 6.18 -3.27
N GLY A 432 -14.99 6.84 -3.75
CA GLY A 432 -16.38 6.45 -3.53
C GLY A 432 -17.31 7.64 -3.28
N PRO A 433 -18.58 7.38 -2.93
CA PRO A 433 -19.58 8.43 -2.76
C PRO A 433 -19.15 9.53 -1.79
N ARG A 434 -19.43 10.78 -2.17
CA ARG A 434 -19.18 12.01 -1.38
C ARG A 434 -17.70 12.33 -1.13
N ILE A 435 -16.77 11.61 -1.74
CA ILE A 435 -15.35 11.98 -1.75
C ILE A 435 -15.09 12.93 -2.91
N ALA A 436 -14.54 14.10 -2.60
CA ALA A 436 -14.08 15.02 -3.63
C ALA A 436 -12.83 14.45 -4.32
N GLY A 437 -12.92 14.19 -5.62
CA GLY A 437 -11.80 13.70 -6.43
C GLY A 437 -10.60 14.66 -6.42
N GLY A 438 -9.40 14.11 -6.52
CA GLY A 438 -8.14 14.85 -6.51
C GLY A 438 -7.79 15.51 -5.17
N SER A 439 -8.59 15.27 -4.13
CA SER A 439 -8.40 15.90 -2.83
C SER A 439 -7.29 15.22 -2.03
N SER A 440 -6.77 15.90 -1.00
CA SER A 440 -5.76 15.31 -0.12
C SER A 440 -5.86 15.79 1.32
N SER A 441 -5.47 14.93 2.26
CA SER A 441 -5.48 15.21 3.68
C SER A 441 -4.09 15.03 4.31
N GLY A 442 -3.64 16.06 5.02
CA GLY A 442 -2.40 16.06 5.81
C GLY A 442 -2.57 15.60 7.26
N LYS A 443 -3.68 14.93 7.60
CA LYS A 443 -3.94 14.47 8.98
C LYS A 443 -3.12 13.22 9.27
N LEU A 444 -2.56 13.15 10.48
CA LEU A 444 -1.78 12.00 10.92
C LEU A 444 -2.71 10.81 11.16
N LEU A 445 -2.44 9.70 10.48
CA LEU A 445 -3.18 8.45 10.55
C LEU A 445 -2.23 7.26 10.72
N SER A 446 -2.77 6.14 11.18
CA SER A 446 -2.06 4.87 11.25
C SER A 446 -2.86 3.75 10.57
N ILE A 447 -2.19 2.71 10.09
CA ILE A 447 -2.84 1.57 9.43
C ILE A 447 -3.94 0.92 10.30
N ILE A 448 -3.78 0.95 11.63
CA ILE A 448 -4.80 0.46 12.59
C ILE A 448 -6.10 1.27 12.57
N ASP A 449 -6.10 2.48 12.00
CA ASP A 449 -7.29 3.31 11.87
C ASP A 449 -8.20 2.85 10.71
N ILE A 450 -7.71 2.01 9.80
CA ILE A 450 -8.45 1.55 8.62
C ILE A 450 -9.60 0.62 9.04
N ALA A 451 -9.32 -0.42 9.83
CA ALA A 451 -10.33 -1.38 10.30
C ALA A 451 -11.56 -0.73 10.94
N PRO A 452 -11.43 0.14 11.97
CA PRO A 452 -12.59 0.81 12.57
C PRO A 452 -13.27 1.81 11.62
N THR A 453 -12.57 2.32 10.60
CA THR A 453 -13.22 3.16 9.58
C THR A 453 -14.10 2.33 8.66
N ILE A 454 -13.61 1.18 8.18
CA ILE A 454 -14.37 0.22 7.37
C ILE A 454 -15.55 -0.33 8.17
N ALA A 455 -15.35 -0.72 9.43
CA ALA A 455 -16.43 -1.16 10.29
C ALA A 455 -17.51 -0.07 10.44
N SER A 456 -17.10 1.19 10.57
CA SER A 456 -18.04 2.31 10.61
C SER A 456 -18.79 2.53 9.28
N LEU A 457 -18.19 2.24 8.11
CA LEU A 457 -18.88 2.23 6.81
C LEU A 457 -19.95 1.13 6.78
N GLY A 458 -19.58 -0.06 7.26
CA GLY A 458 -20.46 -1.23 7.29
C GLY A 458 -21.44 -1.31 8.47
N LYS A 459 -21.47 -0.29 9.34
CA LYS A 459 -22.24 -0.27 10.58
C LYS A 459 -21.95 -1.49 11.49
N ALA A 460 -20.71 -1.96 11.49
CA ALA A 460 -20.22 -3.05 12.33
C ALA A 460 -19.53 -2.53 13.60
N ASN A 461 -19.60 -3.30 14.68
CA ASN A 461 -18.97 -2.97 15.96
C ASN A 461 -17.62 -3.69 16.12
N MET A 462 -16.60 -2.96 16.60
CA MET A 462 -15.28 -3.49 16.91
C MET A 462 -14.76 -2.93 18.24
N PRO A 463 -15.21 -3.44 19.40
CA PRO A 463 -14.87 -2.87 20.72
C PRO A 463 -13.40 -3.09 21.15
N TRP A 464 -12.64 -3.91 20.43
CA TRP A 464 -11.26 -4.30 20.78
C TRP A 464 -10.16 -3.47 20.12
N VAL A 465 -10.52 -2.47 19.30
CA VAL A 465 -9.56 -1.74 18.45
C VAL A 465 -8.76 -0.68 19.21
N ASP A 466 -7.50 -0.51 18.83
CA ASP A 466 -6.66 0.64 19.26
C ASP A 466 -6.72 1.80 18.24
N GLY A 467 -7.18 1.49 17.04
CA GLY A 467 -7.39 2.42 15.95
C GLY A 467 -8.49 3.43 16.21
N ARG A 468 -8.51 4.51 15.44
CA ARG A 468 -9.55 5.54 15.50
C ARG A 468 -10.10 5.78 14.11
N SER A 469 -11.41 5.56 13.96
CA SER A 469 -12.08 5.82 12.69
C SER A 469 -11.84 7.25 12.21
N PHE A 470 -11.48 7.38 10.94
CA PHE A 470 -11.36 8.66 10.24
C PHE A 470 -12.56 8.92 9.33
N MET A 471 -13.72 8.30 9.60
CA MET A 471 -14.98 8.51 8.87
C MET A 471 -15.33 9.99 8.68
N LYS A 472 -14.99 10.85 9.65
CA LYS A 472 -15.17 12.30 9.52
C LYS A 472 -14.48 12.87 8.27
N LEU A 473 -13.29 12.38 7.91
CA LEU A 473 -12.63 12.79 6.66
C LEU A 473 -13.43 12.34 5.43
N ILE A 474 -13.97 11.12 5.43
CA ILE A 474 -14.78 10.59 4.32
C ILE A 474 -16.05 11.43 4.14
N LYS A 475 -16.65 11.90 5.25
CA LYS A 475 -17.83 12.77 5.25
C LYS A 475 -17.54 14.25 4.97
N GLY A 476 -16.29 14.64 4.76
CA GLY A 476 -15.90 16.06 4.63
C GLY A 476 -16.02 16.86 5.94
N GLU A 477 -16.20 16.20 7.08
CA GLU A 477 -16.32 16.84 8.39
C GLU A 477 -14.95 17.21 8.99
N PRO A 478 -14.90 18.21 9.90
CA PRO A 478 -13.69 18.53 10.64
C PRO A 478 -13.10 17.32 11.38
N PHE A 479 -11.87 16.96 11.01
CA PHE A 479 -11.12 15.87 11.63
C PHE A 479 -9.71 16.32 12.05
N ALA A 480 -9.36 16.06 13.31
CA ALA A 480 -8.08 16.48 13.87
C ALA A 480 -6.91 15.54 13.51
N GLY A 481 -7.19 14.29 13.15
CA GLY A 481 -6.15 13.25 13.05
C GLY A 481 -5.69 12.75 14.41
N ARG A 482 -4.78 11.77 14.39
CA ARG A 482 -4.12 11.28 15.59
C ARG A 482 -3.22 12.38 16.15
N LYS A 483 -3.23 12.55 17.48
CA LYS A 483 -2.19 13.33 18.17
C LYS A 483 -0.83 12.63 18.06
N ARG A 484 -0.83 11.28 18.12
CA ARG A 484 0.35 10.43 18.13
C ARG A 484 0.14 9.13 17.36
N ALA A 485 1.19 8.62 16.72
CA ALA A 485 1.21 7.28 16.12
C ALA A 485 2.44 6.52 16.62
N LEU A 486 2.24 5.25 17.01
CA LEU A 486 3.29 4.33 17.47
C LEU A 486 3.80 3.54 16.27
N GLU A 487 5.12 3.41 16.17
CA GLU A 487 5.81 2.57 15.20
C GLU A 487 6.88 1.74 15.91
N HIS A 488 7.13 0.53 15.45
CA HIS A 488 8.15 -0.35 16.01
C HIS A 488 8.63 -1.42 15.04
N SER A 489 9.78 -2.00 15.37
CA SER A 489 10.29 -3.23 14.78
C SER A 489 10.78 -4.12 15.92
N PHE A 490 10.47 -5.40 15.83
CA PHE A 490 10.75 -6.39 16.87
C PHE A 490 11.99 -7.23 16.59
N LYS A 491 12.52 -7.19 15.36
CA LYS A 491 13.67 -8.00 14.96
C LYS A 491 14.87 -7.70 15.85
N ALA A 492 15.39 -8.70 16.55
CA ALA A 492 16.43 -8.53 17.57
C ALA A 492 17.61 -7.62 17.15
N LYS A 493 18.18 -7.84 15.95
CA LYS A 493 19.33 -7.07 15.42
C LYS A 493 18.96 -5.69 14.82
N ALA A 494 17.67 -5.36 14.75
CA ALA A 494 17.13 -4.13 14.17
C ALA A 494 15.91 -3.62 14.97
N ARG A 495 15.92 -3.82 16.28
CA ARG A 495 14.81 -3.47 17.16
C ARG A 495 14.81 -1.97 17.45
N TRP A 496 13.67 -1.33 17.23
CA TRP A 496 13.47 0.09 17.50
C TRP A 496 12.00 0.36 17.79
N SER A 497 11.74 1.50 18.40
CA SER A 497 10.39 2.03 18.59
C SER A 497 10.40 3.54 18.35
N ALA A 498 9.29 4.07 17.87
CA ALA A 498 9.17 5.47 17.52
C ALA A 498 7.76 5.99 17.80
N VAL A 499 7.70 7.30 18.06
CA VAL A 499 6.45 8.05 18.13
C VAL A 499 6.50 9.19 17.12
N ARG A 500 5.46 9.28 16.29
CA ARG A 500 5.14 10.49 15.53
C ARG A 500 4.24 11.39 16.36
N TYR A 501 4.56 12.67 16.42
CA TYR A 501 3.80 13.68 17.13
C TYR A 501 3.82 14.99 16.34
N LYS A 502 2.66 15.45 15.82
CA LYS A 502 2.61 16.58 14.88
C LYS A 502 3.63 16.37 13.75
N ASN A 503 4.54 17.31 13.50
CA ASN A 503 5.60 17.19 12.50
C ASN A 503 6.90 16.59 13.05
N TRP A 504 6.88 16.03 14.26
CA TRP A 504 8.04 15.42 14.89
C TRP A 504 8.00 13.91 14.79
N ARG A 505 9.19 13.31 14.74
CA ARG A 505 9.38 11.88 14.94
C ARG A 505 10.53 11.67 15.91
N TYR A 506 10.25 10.93 16.98
CA TYR A 506 11.26 10.46 17.92
C TYR A 506 11.44 8.95 17.73
N ILE A 507 12.69 8.49 17.66
CA ILE A 507 13.06 7.09 17.48
C ILE A 507 14.02 6.71 18.60
N ARG A 508 13.79 5.55 19.21
CA ARG A 508 14.68 4.90 20.16
C ARG A 508 15.05 3.52 19.63
N TRP A 509 16.35 3.30 19.46
CA TRP A 509 16.92 1.99 19.10
C TRP A 509 17.15 1.14 20.35
N ALA A 510 17.23 -0.18 20.16
CA ALA A 510 17.47 -1.12 21.26
C ALA A 510 18.84 -0.92 21.93
N ASP A 511 19.84 -0.40 21.21
CA ASP A 511 21.16 -0.04 21.74
C ASP A 511 21.18 1.30 22.52
N GLY A 512 20.01 1.89 22.77
CA GLY A 512 19.86 3.14 23.50
C GLY A 512 20.04 4.40 22.65
N LYS A 513 20.44 4.30 21.37
CA LYS A 513 20.56 5.47 20.50
C LYS A 513 19.20 6.12 20.28
N LYS A 514 19.19 7.46 20.36
CA LYS A 514 17.98 8.29 20.24
C LYS A 514 18.09 9.20 19.02
N GLN A 515 16.98 9.36 18.31
CA GLN A 515 16.89 10.26 17.16
C GLN A 515 15.63 11.09 17.24
N LEU A 516 15.73 12.36 16.86
CA LEU A 516 14.61 13.31 16.81
C LEU A 516 14.68 14.11 15.52
N TYR A 517 13.60 14.13 14.76
CA TYR A 517 13.52 14.81 13.47
C TYR A 517 12.26 15.68 13.37
N HIS A 518 12.38 16.83 12.71
CA HIS A 518 11.23 17.68 12.33
C HIS A 518 10.91 17.49 10.84
N LEU A 519 9.96 16.62 10.53
CA LEU A 519 9.67 16.10 9.20
C LEU A 519 9.23 17.16 8.17
N ALA A 520 8.62 18.26 8.61
CA ALA A 520 8.26 19.35 7.70
C ALA A 520 9.47 20.22 7.29
N LYS A 521 10.59 20.14 8.03
CA LYS A 521 11.84 20.86 7.72
C LYS A 521 12.94 19.93 7.20
N ASP A 522 12.85 18.65 7.56
CA ASP A 522 13.82 17.61 7.25
C ASP A 522 13.07 16.30 6.98
N ARG A 523 12.41 16.23 5.82
CA ARG A 523 11.60 15.07 5.41
C ARG A 523 12.40 13.79 5.25
N TRP A 524 13.70 13.90 5.00
CA TRP A 524 14.64 12.79 4.81
C TRP A 524 15.37 12.41 6.11
N GLU A 525 15.07 13.11 7.21
CA GLU A 525 15.59 12.82 8.54
C GLU A 525 17.14 12.81 8.60
N GLN A 526 17.76 13.78 7.94
CA GLN A 526 19.21 13.94 7.84
C GLN A 526 19.86 14.47 9.12
N ARG A 527 19.16 15.33 9.86
CA ARG A 527 19.73 16.08 10.99
C ARG A 527 19.08 15.64 12.30
N ASN A 528 19.80 14.85 13.10
CA ASN A 528 19.34 14.43 14.42
C ASN A 528 19.34 15.62 15.41
N LEU A 529 18.16 15.96 15.95
CA LEU A 529 17.93 17.11 16.81
C LEU A 529 17.92 16.81 18.31
N VAL A 530 18.21 15.58 18.75
CA VAL A 530 18.19 15.21 20.18
C VAL A 530 19.02 16.17 21.04
N LYS A 531 20.28 16.44 20.64
CA LYS A 531 21.16 17.38 21.36
C LYS A 531 20.65 18.82 21.36
N LYS A 532 20.00 19.25 20.27
CA LYS A 532 19.48 20.62 20.11
C LYS A 532 18.11 20.83 20.79
N LYS A 533 17.37 19.75 21.08
CA LYS A 533 16.02 19.78 21.67
C LYS A 533 15.85 18.68 22.73
N PRO A 534 16.67 18.68 23.79
CA PRO A 534 16.68 17.60 24.79
C PRO A 534 15.36 17.50 25.55
N ALA A 535 14.72 18.62 25.91
CA ALA A 535 13.43 18.62 26.61
C ALA A 535 12.31 17.95 25.78
N LEU A 536 12.23 18.26 24.47
CA LEU A 536 11.27 17.64 23.57
C LEU A 536 11.55 16.14 23.39
N ALA A 537 12.82 15.78 23.19
CA ALA A 537 13.23 14.38 23.08
C ALA A 537 12.86 13.59 24.35
N GLY A 538 13.13 14.14 25.54
CA GLY A 538 12.80 13.53 26.83
C GLY A 538 11.29 13.36 27.03
N ARG A 539 10.48 14.34 26.63
CA ARG A 539 9.01 14.21 26.66
C ARG A 539 8.53 13.09 25.74
N LEU A 540 8.99 13.07 24.49
CA LEU A 540 8.57 12.06 23.51
C LEU A 540 9.07 10.64 23.89
N ASP A 541 10.22 10.52 24.57
CA ASP A 541 10.69 9.25 25.12
C ASP A 541 9.74 8.69 26.19
N ARG A 542 9.29 9.55 27.12
CA ARG A 542 8.31 9.16 28.14
C ARG A 542 6.97 8.79 27.51
N GLU A 543 6.49 9.59 26.56
CA GLU A 543 5.25 9.30 25.83
C GLU A 543 5.33 7.98 25.07
N LEU A 544 6.46 7.70 24.41
CA LEU A 544 6.69 6.44 23.70
C LEU A 544 6.62 5.23 24.66
N LYS A 545 7.24 5.32 25.83
CA LYS A 545 7.18 4.25 26.85
C LYS A 545 5.75 3.99 27.30
N ILE A 546 5.00 5.04 27.64
CA ILE A 546 3.59 4.94 28.05
C ILE A 546 2.75 4.31 26.93
N MET A 547 2.97 4.69 25.67
CA MET A 547 2.27 4.10 24.53
C MET A 547 2.58 2.60 24.39
N ILE A 548 3.83 2.18 24.59
CA ILE A 548 4.23 0.78 24.54
C ILE A 548 3.60 -0.02 25.69
N GLU A 549 3.59 0.52 26.90
CA GLU A 549 3.01 -0.13 28.08
C GLU A 549 1.51 -0.35 27.92
N ARG A 550 0.76 0.69 27.52
CA ARG A 550 -0.68 0.61 27.24
C ARG A 550 -1.04 -0.32 26.10
N SER A 551 -0.10 -0.55 25.19
CA SER A 551 -0.30 -1.45 24.06
C SER A 551 -0.10 -2.92 24.44
N ARG A 552 0.36 -3.23 25.66
CA ARG A 552 0.57 -4.59 26.18
C ARG A 552 -0.53 -5.06 27.14
N SER A 553 -1.21 -4.10 27.77
CA SER A 553 -2.43 -4.31 28.55
C SER A 553 -3.63 -4.44 27.64
#